data_AF-A0A1L5KFP3-F1
#
_entry.id   AF-A0A1L5KFP3-F1
#
_cell.length_a   1.000
_cell.length_b   1.000
_cell.length_c   1.000
_cell.angle_alpha   90.00
_cell.angle_beta   90.00
_cell.angle_gamma   90.00
#
_symmetry.space_group_name_H-M   'P 1'
#
loop_
_entity.id
_entity.type
_entity.pdbx_description
1 polymer ?
#
loop_
_entity_poly.entity_id
_entity_poly.type
_entity_poly.pdbx_seq_one_letter_code
_entity_poly.pdbx_strand_id
1 'polypeptide(L)'
;MLDLRFCAVKLASMALTPEQLADIRTRIPARPETDIPMPYEDLVRRILTEGTLKSDRTGTGTISLFGQQMRFDLSEYFPLLTTKTVFFKGLAYELLWFLKGSTNVRWLQEHNVHIWDEWADENGDLGPVYGAQWRSWPAPTPDDPNRTIDQISNVLDLVTNHPDSRRMVVSAWNPAEVENMALPPCHALFQFYVADGKLSCQLYQRSCDMFLGVPFNIASYSLLTLMIAQQAGLQPGEFVWTGGDCHVYDNHIDQVLEQLSRDPYPYPQIRINKAASLFDYDYSDFEIVDYRHHPTIKAPVAV
;
A
#
# COMPACT_ATOMS: atom_id res chain seq x y z
N MET A 1 -36.49 -28.65 20.00
CA MET A 1 -35.68 -28.25 21.18
C MET A 1 -34.43 -27.60 20.59
N LEU A 2 -34.36 -26.28 20.79
CA LEU A 2 -33.43 -25.23 20.36
C LEU A 2 -32.25 -25.52 19.39
N ASP A 3 -32.35 -24.83 18.25
CA ASP A 3 -31.37 -24.02 17.53
C ASP A 3 -30.07 -23.65 18.29
N LEU A 4 -28.91 -23.93 17.67
CA LEU A 4 -27.61 -23.34 17.99
C LEU A 4 -26.90 -22.97 16.68
N ARG A 5 -27.44 -21.96 15.99
CA ARG A 5 -26.63 -21.17 15.07
C ARG A 5 -25.56 -20.47 15.90
N PHE A 6 -24.30 -20.73 15.57
CA PHE A 6 -23.19 -19.89 15.99
C PHE A 6 -23.40 -18.50 15.37
N CYS A 7 -24.17 -17.68 16.06
CA CYS A 7 -24.23 -16.25 15.83
C CYS A 7 -22.91 -15.70 16.38
N ALA A 8 -21.94 -15.47 15.50
CA ALA A 8 -20.82 -14.60 15.83
C ALA A 8 -21.42 -13.24 16.20
N VAL A 9 -21.47 -12.94 17.49
CA VAL A 9 -21.82 -11.61 17.96
C VAL A 9 -20.76 -10.67 17.38
N LYS A 10 -21.10 -9.96 16.30
CA LYS A 10 -20.43 -8.70 15.95
C LYS A 10 -20.63 -7.80 17.16
N LEU A 11 -19.69 -7.83 18.11
CA LEU A 11 -19.53 -6.74 19.06
C LEU A 11 -19.25 -5.52 18.17
N ALA A 12 -20.28 -4.69 17.98
CA ALA A 12 -20.09 -3.37 17.42
C ALA A 12 -19.10 -2.68 18.36
N SER A 13 -17.84 -2.57 17.92
CA SER A 13 -16.86 -1.69 18.52
C SER A 13 -17.51 -0.31 18.53
N MET A 14 -17.99 0.14 19.68
CA MET A 14 -18.46 1.52 19.79
C MET A 14 -17.24 2.40 19.57
N ALA A 15 -17.35 3.37 18.66
CA ALA A 15 -16.31 4.34 18.41
C ALA A 15 -15.80 4.94 19.73
N LEU A 16 -14.49 5.16 19.83
CA LEU A 16 -13.87 5.66 21.04
C LEU A 16 -14.46 6.99 21.48
N THR A 17 -14.57 7.20 22.79
CA THR A 17 -14.95 8.48 23.39
C THR A 17 -13.74 9.42 23.52
N PRO A 18 -13.95 10.74 23.66
CA PRO A 18 -12.86 11.68 23.94
C PRO A 18 -12.05 11.33 25.20
N GLU A 19 -12.69 10.75 26.22
CA GLU A 19 -12.03 10.31 27.46
C GLU A 19 -11.12 9.10 27.20
N GLN A 20 -11.57 8.14 26.39
CA GLN A 20 -10.74 7.01 25.97
C GLN A 20 -9.56 7.45 25.10
N LEU A 21 -9.75 8.43 24.20
CA LEU A 21 -8.66 9.02 23.43
C LEU A 21 -7.63 9.71 24.35
N ALA A 22 -8.10 10.44 25.37
CA ALA A 22 -7.22 11.07 26.33
C ALA A 22 -6.38 10.03 27.09
N ASP A 23 -6.97 8.90 27.51
CA ASP A 23 -6.24 7.78 28.10
C ASP A 23 -5.18 7.21 27.14
N ILE A 24 -5.56 6.90 25.90
CA ILE A 24 -4.65 6.35 24.87
C ILE A 24 -3.43 7.24 24.70
N ARG A 25 -3.63 8.57 24.66
CA ARG A 25 -2.53 9.55 24.51
C ARG A 25 -1.51 9.51 25.65
N THR A 26 -1.90 9.09 26.85
CA THR A 26 -0.96 8.92 27.97
C THR A 26 -0.10 7.66 27.84
N ARG A 27 -0.51 6.70 27.02
CA ARG A 27 0.14 5.40 26.83
C ARG A 27 1.02 5.32 25.58
N ILE A 28 1.09 6.37 24.77
CA ILE A 28 1.89 6.39 23.54
C ILE A 28 3.38 6.24 23.91
N PRO A 29 4.07 5.19 23.43
CA PRO A 29 5.50 5.05 23.68
C PRO A 29 6.30 6.20 23.06
N ALA A 30 7.29 6.70 23.81
CA ALA A 30 8.22 7.70 23.31
C ALA A 30 8.96 7.17 22.06
N ARG A 31 9.34 8.09 21.17
CA ARG A 31 10.22 7.74 20.05
C ARG A 31 11.59 7.34 20.60
N PRO A 32 12.15 6.16 20.25
CA PRO A 32 13.46 5.76 20.73
C PRO A 32 14.56 6.70 20.23
N GLU A 33 15.63 6.86 21.01
CA GLU A 33 16.83 7.60 20.62
C GLU A 33 17.69 6.71 19.71
N THR A 34 17.52 6.88 18.40
CA THR A 34 18.22 6.13 17.36
C THR A 34 18.36 6.97 16.09
N ASP A 35 19.40 6.67 15.32
CA ASP A 35 19.66 7.18 13.98
C ASP A 35 18.91 6.40 12.88
N ILE A 36 18.26 5.28 13.22
CA ILE A 36 17.43 4.52 12.28
C ILE A 36 16.23 5.38 11.85
N PRO A 37 15.98 5.56 10.54
CA PRO A 37 14.81 6.28 10.07
C PRO A 37 13.51 5.55 10.45
N MET A 38 12.54 6.27 11.04
CA MET A 38 11.24 5.74 11.45
C MET A 38 10.05 6.58 10.95
N PRO A 39 10.02 6.99 9.66
CA PRO A 39 9.00 7.94 9.17
C PRO A 39 7.57 7.42 9.36
N TYR A 40 7.35 6.10 9.26
CA TYR A 40 6.05 5.48 9.49
C TYR A 40 5.64 5.55 10.97
N GLU A 41 6.49 5.08 11.89
CA GLU A 41 6.17 5.07 13.31
C GLU A 41 6.01 6.49 13.85
N ASP A 42 6.81 7.44 13.35
CA ASP A 42 6.70 8.86 13.70
C ASP A 42 5.34 9.44 13.26
N LEU A 43 4.88 9.10 12.06
CA LEU A 43 3.54 9.50 11.61
C LEU A 43 2.43 8.82 12.44
N VAL A 44 2.56 7.54 12.79
CA VAL A 44 1.58 6.84 13.62
C VAL A 44 1.49 7.45 15.02
N ARG A 45 2.63 7.76 15.67
CA ARG A 45 2.65 8.51 16.95
C ARG A 45 1.92 9.83 16.83
N ARG A 46 2.16 10.56 15.73
CA ARG A 46 1.53 11.85 15.48
C ARG A 46 0.02 11.73 15.27
N ILE A 47 -0.45 10.71 14.56
CA ILE A 47 -1.88 10.41 14.41
C ILE A 47 -2.53 10.16 15.78
N LEU A 48 -1.94 9.34 16.64
CA LEU A 48 -2.49 9.08 17.98
C LEU A 48 -2.48 10.33 18.87
N THR A 49 -1.46 11.18 18.72
CA THR A 49 -1.27 12.39 19.54
C THR A 49 -2.18 13.54 19.12
N GLU A 50 -2.26 13.81 17.82
CA GLU A 50 -2.91 15.01 17.24
C GLU A 50 -4.23 14.69 16.52
N GLY A 51 -4.46 13.43 16.18
CA GLY A 51 -5.60 13.01 15.36
C GLY A 51 -6.95 13.21 16.04
N THR A 52 -7.97 13.27 15.18
CA THR A 52 -9.37 13.46 15.59
C THR A 52 -10.12 12.14 15.52
N LEU A 53 -11.03 11.91 16.48
CA LEU A 53 -11.98 10.81 16.42
C LEU A 53 -12.95 11.01 15.27
N LYS A 54 -13.10 10.00 14.42
CA LYS A 54 -14.07 9.98 13.33
C LYS A 54 -14.85 8.68 13.34
N SER A 55 -16.13 8.77 13.05
CA SER A 55 -16.89 7.61 12.59
C SER A 55 -16.45 7.24 11.18
N ASP A 56 -16.59 5.97 10.84
CA ASP A 56 -16.27 5.44 9.51
C ASP A 56 -17.38 4.48 9.01
N ARG A 57 -17.30 4.09 7.74
CA ARG A 57 -18.32 3.25 7.07
C ARG A 57 -18.45 1.84 7.66
N THR A 58 -17.41 1.32 8.31
CA THR A 58 -17.39 -0.02 8.94
C THR A 58 -18.05 -0.01 10.31
N GLY A 59 -18.22 1.18 10.90
CA GLY A 59 -18.73 1.36 12.25
C GLY A 59 -17.72 1.10 13.36
N THR A 60 -16.43 0.91 13.02
CA THR A 60 -15.35 0.64 13.99
C THR A 60 -14.94 1.90 14.75
N GLY A 61 -14.89 3.04 14.07
CA GLY A 61 -14.27 4.28 14.50
C GLY A 61 -12.78 4.35 14.15
N THR A 62 -12.27 5.58 14.05
CA THR A 62 -10.86 5.85 13.74
C THR A 62 -10.34 7.07 14.49
N ILE A 63 -9.02 7.13 14.68
CA ILE A 63 -8.26 8.35 14.97
C ILE A 63 -7.52 8.74 13.70
N SER A 64 -7.73 9.95 13.17
CA SER A 64 -7.14 10.33 11.88
C SER A 64 -6.59 11.75 11.76
N LEU A 65 -5.64 11.90 10.84
CA LEU A 65 -5.12 13.16 10.32
C LEU A 65 -5.30 13.21 8.80
N PHE A 66 -5.48 14.40 8.25
CA PHE A 66 -5.61 14.61 6.80
C PHE A 66 -4.34 15.21 6.20
N GLY A 67 -3.92 14.74 5.03
CA GLY A 67 -2.83 15.34 4.25
C GLY A 67 -1.46 15.16 4.89
N GLN A 68 -0.91 13.94 4.81
CA GLN A 68 0.37 13.58 5.43
C GLN A 68 1.38 13.10 4.38
N GLN A 69 2.67 13.20 4.68
CA GLN A 69 3.72 12.76 3.77
C GLN A 69 4.85 12.04 4.53
N MET A 70 5.38 10.98 3.92
CA MET A 70 6.59 10.28 4.33
C MET A 70 7.55 10.17 3.15
N ARG A 71 8.86 10.10 3.41
CA ARG A 71 9.90 9.97 2.39
C ARG A 71 10.85 8.83 2.76
N PHE A 72 11.28 8.07 1.77
CA PHE A 72 12.17 6.93 1.92
C PHE A 72 13.25 6.99 0.85
N ASP A 73 14.52 6.93 1.26
CA ASP A 73 15.66 6.92 0.34
C ASP A 73 15.90 5.47 -0.15
N LEU A 74 15.52 5.19 -1.40
CA LEU A 74 15.65 3.85 -1.98
C LEU A 74 17.08 3.53 -2.43
N SER A 75 17.97 4.52 -2.43
CA SER A 75 19.39 4.29 -2.71
C SER A 75 20.15 3.74 -1.51
N GLU A 76 19.60 3.92 -0.30
CA GLU A 76 20.21 3.48 0.96
C GLU A 76 19.59 2.19 1.50
N TYR A 77 18.28 1.96 1.30
CA TYR A 77 17.59 0.79 1.85
C TYR A 77 16.27 0.46 1.15
N PHE A 78 15.73 -0.74 1.39
CA PHE A 78 14.37 -1.10 1.02
C PHE A 78 13.42 -0.90 2.21
N PRO A 79 12.41 0.00 2.13
CA PRO A 79 11.57 0.38 3.26
C PRO A 79 10.53 -0.69 3.61
N LEU A 80 10.99 -1.80 4.18
CA LEU A 80 10.20 -2.88 4.74
C LEU A 80 10.26 -2.77 6.28
N LEU A 81 9.15 -2.38 6.91
CA LEU A 81 9.12 -2.07 8.34
C LEU A 81 9.69 -3.21 9.19
N THR A 82 10.44 -2.84 10.22
CA THR A 82 11.12 -3.81 11.11
C THR A 82 10.45 -3.93 12.48
N THR A 83 9.65 -2.95 12.88
CA THR A 83 8.87 -2.97 14.15
C THR A 83 7.72 -3.99 14.14
N LYS A 84 7.39 -4.55 12.97
CA LYS A 84 6.54 -5.73 12.78
C LYS A 84 6.86 -6.42 11.46
N THR A 85 6.54 -7.70 11.32
CA THR A 85 6.63 -8.38 10.03
C THR A 85 5.62 -7.81 9.02
N VAL A 86 6.10 -7.46 7.82
CA VAL A 86 5.26 -7.18 6.64
C VAL A 86 5.23 -8.40 5.71
N PHE A 87 4.06 -8.74 5.16
CA PHE A 87 3.88 -9.91 4.29
C PHE A 87 4.41 -9.67 2.87
N PHE A 88 5.74 -9.72 2.71
CA PHE A 88 6.42 -9.42 1.45
C PHE A 88 5.97 -10.31 0.27
N LYS A 89 5.75 -11.60 0.50
CA LYS A 89 5.23 -12.49 -0.55
C LYS A 89 3.91 -11.98 -1.11
N GLY A 90 2.98 -11.57 -0.24
CA GLY A 90 1.70 -11.01 -0.65
C GLY A 90 1.87 -9.76 -1.51
N LEU A 91 2.69 -8.80 -1.10
CA LEU A 91 2.84 -7.53 -1.82
C LEU A 91 3.56 -7.68 -3.16
N ALA A 92 4.53 -8.58 -3.25
CA ALA A 92 5.22 -8.85 -4.51
C ALA A 92 4.27 -9.49 -5.53
N TYR A 93 3.52 -10.51 -5.13
CA TYR A 93 2.52 -11.13 -6.02
C TYR A 93 1.39 -10.16 -6.38
N GLU A 94 0.90 -9.36 -5.45
CA GLU A 94 -0.11 -8.33 -5.75
C GLU A 94 0.39 -7.33 -6.79
N LEU A 95 1.63 -6.82 -6.64
CA LEU A 95 2.22 -5.92 -7.60
C LEU A 95 2.35 -6.55 -8.99
N LEU A 96 2.84 -7.79 -9.06
CA LEU A 96 2.92 -8.53 -10.32
C LEU A 96 1.53 -8.75 -10.94
N TRP A 97 0.52 -9.01 -10.12
CA TRP A 97 -0.87 -9.16 -10.55
C TRP A 97 -1.45 -7.85 -11.12
N PHE A 98 -1.19 -6.70 -10.47
CA PHE A 98 -1.51 -5.38 -11.02
C PHE A 98 -0.79 -5.11 -12.34
N LEU A 99 0.51 -5.40 -12.42
CA LEU A 99 1.30 -5.24 -13.63
C LEU A 99 0.82 -6.14 -14.76
N LYS A 100 0.21 -7.30 -14.49
CA LYS A 100 -0.44 -8.15 -15.50
C LYS A 100 -1.79 -7.61 -15.98
N GLY A 101 -2.33 -6.58 -15.33
CA GLY A 101 -3.66 -6.04 -15.64
C GLY A 101 -4.80 -6.95 -15.20
N SER A 102 -4.54 -7.91 -14.31
CA SER A 102 -5.52 -8.89 -13.88
C SER A 102 -6.53 -8.30 -12.90
N THR A 103 -7.75 -8.84 -12.92
CA THR A 103 -8.87 -8.46 -12.05
C THR A 103 -9.46 -9.65 -11.30
N ASN A 104 -8.92 -10.86 -11.52
CA ASN A 104 -9.41 -12.08 -10.90
C ASN A 104 -8.40 -12.62 -9.87
N VAL A 105 -8.89 -12.95 -8.67
CA VAL A 105 -8.06 -13.36 -7.53
C VAL A 105 -7.48 -14.77 -7.67
N ARG A 106 -7.96 -15.61 -8.60
CA ARG A 106 -7.49 -17.01 -8.74
C ARG A 106 -5.98 -17.11 -8.89
N TRP A 107 -5.38 -16.21 -9.67
CA TRP A 107 -3.93 -16.21 -9.85
C TRP A 107 -3.19 -15.91 -8.53
N LEU A 108 -3.72 -15.03 -7.68
CA LEU A 108 -3.15 -14.79 -6.34
C LEU A 108 -3.32 -16.03 -5.45
N GLN A 109 -4.50 -16.66 -5.48
CA GLN A 109 -4.82 -17.86 -4.69
C GLN A 109 -3.94 -19.05 -5.08
N GLU A 110 -3.66 -19.25 -6.38
CA GLU A 110 -2.72 -20.26 -6.89
C GLU A 110 -1.30 -20.08 -6.32
N HIS A 111 -0.93 -18.86 -5.96
CA HIS A 111 0.34 -18.54 -5.31
C HIS A 111 0.24 -18.42 -3.77
N ASN A 112 -0.88 -18.85 -3.19
CA ASN A 112 -1.19 -18.82 -1.76
C ASN A 112 -1.16 -17.38 -1.21
N VAL A 113 -1.80 -16.45 -1.93
CA VAL A 113 -2.02 -15.06 -1.55
C VAL A 113 -3.52 -14.77 -1.57
N HIS A 114 -4.08 -14.42 -0.41
CA HIS A 114 -5.53 -14.36 -0.15
C HIS A 114 -6.02 -12.96 0.26
N ILE A 115 -5.19 -11.93 0.05
CA ILE A 115 -5.42 -10.58 0.58
C ILE A 115 -6.60 -9.83 -0.08
N TRP A 116 -7.18 -10.39 -1.14
CA TRP A 116 -8.31 -9.82 -1.88
C TRP A 116 -9.57 -10.69 -1.79
N ASP A 117 -9.52 -11.82 -1.07
CA ASP A 117 -10.58 -12.85 -1.10
C ASP A 117 -11.91 -12.29 -0.57
N GLU A 118 -11.90 -11.43 0.45
CA GLU A 118 -13.13 -10.86 1.02
C GLU A 118 -13.88 -9.90 0.09
N TRP A 119 -13.23 -9.38 -0.96
CA TRP A 119 -13.84 -8.45 -1.92
C TRP A 119 -14.23 -9.11 -3.24
N ALA A 120 -13.74 -10.31 -3.52
CA ALA A 120 -14.02 -10.99 -4.76
C ALA A 120 -15.45 -11.53 -4.82
N ASP A 121 -16.05 -11.52 -6.00
CA ASP A 121 -17.34 -12.17 -6.23
C ASP A 121 -17.22 -13.71 -6.27
N GLU A 122 -18.34 -14.40 -6.51
CA GLU A 122 -18.38 -15.87 -6.57
C GLU A 122 -17.47 -16.50 -7.66
N ASN A 123 -17.09 -15.73 -8.68
CA ASN A 123 -16.20 -16.17 -9.76
C ASN A 123 -14.74 -15.81 -9.49
N GLY A 124 -14.48 -14.99 -8.46
CA GLY A 124 -13.18 -14.45 -8.11
C GLY A 124 -12.89 -13.09 -8.72
N ASP A 125 -13.87 -12.41 -9.31
CA ASP A 125 -13.68 -11.13 -10.00
C ASP A 125 -13.85 -9.94 -9.04
N LEU A 126 -13.02 -8.92 -9.21
CA LEU A 126 -13.03 -7.68 -8.41
C LEU A 126 -13.59 -6.47 -9.17
N GLY A 127 -14.00 -6.67 -10.43
CA GLY A 127 -14.31 -5.58 -11.36
C GLY A 127 -13.05 -4.85 -11.84
N PRO A 128 -13.18 -3.65 -12.45
CA PRO A 128 -12.09 -2.96 -13.11
C PRO A 128 -11.20 -2.20 -12.11
N VAL A 129 -10.65 -2.91 -11.12
CA VAL A 129 -9.74 -2.35 -10.09
C VAL A 129 -8.35 -2.03 -10.68
N TYR A 130 -7.40 -1.67 -9.81
CA TYR A 130 -6.04 -1.21 -10.10
C TYR A 130 -5.42 -1.72 -11.42
N GLY A 131 -5.20 -3.04 -11.55
CA GLY A 131 -4.52 -3.62 -12.72
C GLY A 131 -5.22 -3.28 -14.04
N ALA A 132 -6.55 -3.38 -14.08
CA ALA A 132 -7.33 -2.99 -15.26
C ALA A 132 -7.14 -1.51 -15.58
N GLN A 133 -7.16 -0.63 -14.57
CA GLN A 133 -6.91 0.80 -14.81
C GLN A 133 -5.47 1.07 -15.25
N TRP A 134 -4.48 0.31 -14.76
CA TRP A 134 -3.07 0.51 -15.11
C TRP A 134 -2.72 0.06 -16.52
N ARG A 135 -3.25 -1.09 -16.94
CA ARG A 135 -2.87 -1.74 -18.21
C ARG A 135 -3.92 -1.61 -19.31
N SER A 136 -5.17 -1.35 -18.94
CA SER A 136 -6.33 -1.44 -19.84
C SER A 136 -7.38 -0.35 -19.55
N TRP A 137 -6.96 0.88 -19.24
CA TRP A 137 -7.88 1.96 -18.92
C TRP A 137 -8.86 2.21 -20.09
N PRO A 138 -10.19 2.12 -19.90
CA PRO A 138 -11.14 2.26 -20.98
C PRO A 138 -11.13 3.68 -21.55
N ALA A 139 -10.90 3.80 -22.86
CA ALA A 139 -10.83 5.08 -23.55
C ALA A 139 -11.38 4.97 -24.98
N PRO A 140 -12.67 4.58 -25.11
CA PRO A 140 -13.32 4.30 -26.39
C PRO A 140 -13.37 5.54 -27.27
N THR A 141 -13.33 5.32 -28.59
CA THR A 141 -13.56 6.35 -29.61
C THR A 141 -14.68 5.89 -30.55
N PRO A 142 -15.23 6.78 -31.40
CA PRO A 142 -16.19 6.37 -32.42
C PRO A 142 -15.66 5.29 -33.38
N ASP A 143 -14.34 5.29 -33.64
CA ASP A 143 -13.70 4.35 -34.56
C ASP A 143 -13.23 3.05 -33.87
N ASP A 144 -12.94 3.12 -32.56
CA ASP A 144 -12.52 1.98 -31.76
C ASP A 144 -13.23 1.98 -30.39
N PRO A 145 -14.40 1.32 -30.29
CA PRO A 145 -15.16 1.26 -29.05
C PRO A 145 -14.49 0.41 -27.96
N ASN A 146 -13.46 -0.39 -28.31
CA ASN A 146 -12.75 -1.25 -27.35
C ASN A 146 -11.37 -0.68 -26.99
N ARG A 147 -11.06 0.55 -27.42
CA ARG A 147 -9.77 1.18 -27.17
C ARG A 147 -9.48 1.28 -25.67
N THR A 148 -8.27 0.91 -25.30
CA THR A 148 -7.74 1.06 -23.94
C THR A 148 -6.43 1.85 -23.93
N ILE A 149 -6.03 2.32 -22.74
CA ILE A 149 -4.74 2.98 -22.50
C ILE A 149 -3.93 2.14 -21.52
N ASP A 150 -2.75 1.70 -21.95
CA ASP A 150 -1.75 1.08 -21.09
C ASP A 150 -0.84 2.15 -20.47
N GLN A 151 -1.20 2.61 -19.28
CA GLN A 151 -0.49 3.67 -18.58
C GLN A 151 0.92 3.24 -18.15
N ILE A 152 1.11 1.96 -17.80
CA ILE A 152 2.42 1.45 -17.35
C ILE A 152 3.42 1.42 -18.50
N SER A 153 3.02 0.91 -19.67
CA SER A 153 3.89 0.92 -20.85
C SER A 153 4.22 2.34 -21.29
N ASN A 154 3.24 3.26 -21.27
CA ASN A 154 3.46 4.67 -21.58
C ASN A 154 4.46 5.32 -20.62
N VAL A 155 4.35 5.04 -19.32
CA VAL A 155 5.28 5.59 -18.33
C VAL A 155 6.68 5.01 -18.48
N LEU A 156 6.81 3.70 -18.73
CA LEU A 156 8.12 3.09 -18.97
C LEU A 156 8.82 3.69 -20.19
N ASP A 157 8.06 3.94 -21.27
CA ASP A 157 8.56 4.65 -22.45
C ASP A 157 9.02 6.07 -22.11
N LEU A 158 8.19 6.84 -21.39
CA LEU A 158 8.56 8.19 -20.96
C LEU A 158 9.80 8.20 -20.07
N VAL A 159 9.90 7.31 -19.08
CA VAL A 159 11.06 7.20 -18.19
C VAL A 159 12.33 6.90 -19.00
N THR A 160 12.24 6.04 -20.01
CA THR A 160 13.39 5.58 -20.79
C THR A 160 13.81 6.58 -21.88
N ASN A 161 12.84 7.12 -22.61
CA ASN A 161 13.08 7.88 -23.84
C ASN A 161 12.84 9.39 -23.67
N HIS A 162 12.13 9.80 -22.62
CA HIS A 162 11.76 11.20 -22.36
C HIS A 162 11.88 11.56 -20.86
N PRO A 163 13.05 11.37 -20.21
CA PRO A 163 13.19 11.43 -18.75
C PRO A 163 12.82 12.79 -18.12
N ASP A 164 12.92 13.90 -18.88
CA ASP A 164 12.50 15.23 -18.42
C ASP A 164 10.97 15.45 -18.45
N SER A 165 10.20 14.43 -18.89
CA SER A 165 8.75 14.51 -19.00
C SER A 165 8.10 14.71 -17.62
N ARG A 166 7.28 15.75 -17.50
CA ARG A 166 6.49 16.01 -16.28
C ARG A 166 5.14 15.27 -16.29
N ARG A 167 5.00 14.26 -17.15
CA ARG A 167 3.73 13.55 -17.43
C ARG A 167 3.81 12.04 -17.14
N MET A 168 4.85 11.60 -16.42
CA MET A 168 5.05 10.21 -16.02
C MET A 168 4.08 9.83 -14.88
N VAL A 169 2.78 9.80 -15.17
CA VAL A 169 1.70 9.64 -14.18
C VAL A 169 0.85 8.42 -14.51
N VAL A 170 0.47 7.67 -13.50
CA VAL A 170 -0.50 6.57 -13.58
C VAL A 170 -1.64 6.84 -12.60
N SER A 171 -2.88 6.72 -13.06
CA SER A 171 -4.08 6.81 -12.24
C SER A 171 -4.79 5.46 -12.15
N ALA A 172 -5.24 5.10 -10.96
CA ALA A 172 -6.24 4.07 -10.75
C ALA A 172 -7.64 4.66 -10.52
N TRP A 173 -7.75 5.97 -10.27
CA TRP A 173 -9.03 6.61 -9.96
C TRP A 173 -9.78 7.01 -11.23
N ASN A 174 -10.70 6.15 -11.68
CA ASN A 174 -11.55 6.39 -12.83
C ASN A 174 -12.98 6.78 -12.40
N PRO A 175 -13.37 8.06 -12.45
CA PRO A 175 -14.70 8.49 -12.01
C PRO A 175 -15.87 7.85 -12.76
N ALA A 176 -15.64 7.32 -13.98
CA ALA A 176 -16.68 6.63 -14.75
C ALA A 176 -16.91 5.18 -14.29
N GLU A 177 -15.93 4.58 -13.61
CA GLU A 177 -15.95 3.15 -13.23
C GLU A 177 -15.89 2.94 -11.70
N VAL A 178 -15.52 3.95 -10.91
CA VAL A 178 -15.17 3.79 -9.49
C VAL A 178 -16.29 3.19 -8.64
N GLU A 179 -17.55 3.43 -9.01
CA GLU A 179 -18.73 2.88 -8.33
C GLU A 179 -18.97 1.39 -8.66
N ASN A 180 -18.38 0.89 -9.76
CA ASN A 180 -18.47 -0.51 -10.19
C ASN A 180 -17.33 -1.38 -9.65
N MET A 181 -16.38 -0.81 -8.91
CA MET A 181 -15.22 -1.52 -8.37
C MET A 181 -15.57 -2.16 -7.02
N ALA A 182 -15.17 -3.41 -6.78
CA ALA A 182 -15.41 -4.09 -5.50
C ALA A 182 -14.81 -3.33 -4.31
N LEU A 183 -13.68 -2.65 -4.53
CA LEU A 183 -13.11 -1.68 -3.61
C LEU A 183 -12.54 -0.50 -4.41
N PRO A 184 -13.06 0.73 -4.22
CA PRO A 184 -12.48 1.92 -4.85
C PRO A 184 -10.97 2.05 -4.53
N PRO A 185 -10.10 2.37 -5.50
CA PRO A 185 -8.66 2.39 -5.31
C PRO A 185 -8.19 3.28 -4.15
N CYS A 186 -7.47 2.71 -3.19
CA CYS A 186 -6.88 3.45 -2.07
C CYS A 186 -5.66 4.24 -2.52
N HIS A 187 -4.68 3.57 -3.14
CA HIS A 187 -3.54 4.21 -3.81
C HIS A 187 -3.98 4.63 -5.22
N ALA A 188 -4.40 5.89 -5.32
CA ALA A 188 -5.24 6.38 -6.41
C ALA A 188 -4.43 6.91 -7.60
N LEU A 189 -3.24 7.46 -7.35
CA LEU A 189 -2.41 8.07 -8.38
C LEU A 189 -0.94 8.04 -7.95
N PHE A 190 -0.03 7.81 -8.89
CA PHE A 190 1.40 7.96 -8.64
C PHE A 190 2.13 8.58 -9.83
N GLN A 191 3.23 9.25 -9.55
CA GLN A 191 4.04 9.97 -10.51
C GLN A 191 5.52 9.58 -10.36
N PHE A 192 6.20 9.36 -11.47
CA PHE A 192 7.64 9.21 -11.50
C PHE A 192 8.36 10.53 -11.82
N TYR A 193 9.60 10.61 -11.37
CA TYR A 193 10.49 11.73 -11.60
C TYR A 193 11.90 11.22 -11.84
N VAL A 194 12.52 11.63 -12.96
CA VAL A 194 13.91 11.31 -13.27
C VAL A 194 14.75 12.56 -13.10
N ALA A 195 15.82 12.47 -12.32
CA ALA A 195 16.82 13.53 -12.16
C ALA A 195 18.17 12.91 -11.79
N ASP A 196 19.26 13.47 -12.32
CA ASP A 196 20.63 13.03 -12.02
C ASP A 196 20.86 11.52 -12.18
N GLY A 197 20.20 10.91 -13.17
CA GLY A 197 20.27 9.47 -13.44
C GLY A 197 19.54 8.60 -12.40
N LYS A 198 18.75 9.19 -11.51
CA LYS A 198 17.94 8.52 -10.48
C LYS A 198 16.45 8.59 -10.80
N LEU A 199 15.71 7.52 -10.47
CA LEU A 199 14.25 7.45 -10.56
C LEU A 199 13.62 7.53 -9.17
N SER A 200 12.78 8.53 -8.96
CA SER A 200 11.93 8.67 -7.78
C SER A 200 10.46 8.43 -8.12
N CYS A 201 9.66 8.07 -7.11
CA CYS A 201 8.22 7.85 -7.24
C CYS A 201 7.48 8.57 -6.12
N GLN A 202 6.43 9.31 -6.46
CA GLN A 202 5.49 9.88 -5.51
C GLN A 202 4.14 9.20 -5.65
N LEU A 203 3.64 8.63 -4.55
CA LEU A 203 2.30 8.06 -4.45
C LEU A 203 1.35 9.04 -3.76
N TYR A 204 0.11 9.14 -4.27
CA TYR A 204 -1.05 9.66 -3.55
C TYR A 204 -2.01 8.53 -3.18
N GLN A 205 -2.25 8.35 -1.88
CA GLN A 205 -3.17 7.37 -1.32
C GLN A 205 -4.33 8.10 -0.61
N ARG A 206 -5.56 7.97 -1.09
CA ARG A 206 -6.71 8.74 -0.57
C ARG A 206 -7.16 8.33 0.84
N SER A 207 -6.96 7.06 1.18
CA SER A 207 -7.46 6.40 2.39
C SER A 207 -6.42 5.41 2.87
N CYS A 208 -5.93 5.61 4.09
CA CYS A 208 -4.69 5.01 4.55
C CYS A 208 -4.92 4.36 5.92
N ASP A 209 -5.26 3.07 5.90
CA ASP A 209 -5.17 2.23 7.09
C ASP A 209 -3.69 2.15 7.47
N MET A 210 -3.32 2.88 8.51
CA MET A 210 -1.94 2.97 8.94
C MET A 210 -1.45 1.64 9.48
N PHE A 211 -2.28 0.81 10.10
CA PHE A 211 -1.78 -0.42 10.71
C PHE A 211 -1.63 -1.56 9.70
N LEU A 212 -2.59 -1.78 8.80
CA LEU A 212 -2.53 -2.91 7.85
C LEU A 212 -2.02 -2.48 6.47
N GLY A 213 -2.66 -1.48 5.87
CA GLY A 213 -2.45 -1.13 4.46
C GLY A 213 -1.15 -0.40 4.18
N VAL A 214 -0.85 0.67 4.92
CA VAL A 214 0.28 1.56 4.61
C VAL A 214 1.65 0.87 4.61
N PRO A 215 2.01 0.00 5.57
CA PRO A 215 3.27 -0.76 5.52
C PRO A 215 3.42 -1.58 4.23
N PHE A 216 2.31 -2.17 3.77
CA PHE A 216 2.24 -2.96 2.55
C PHE A 216 2.42 -2.05 1.31
N ASN A 217 1.75 -0.89 1.29
CA ASN A 217 1.82 0.04 0.17
C ASN A 217 3.19 0.74 0.05
N ILE A 218 3.86 1.04 1.17
CA ILE A 218 5.23 1.60 1.15
C ILE A 218 6.18 0.64 0.42
N ALA A 219 6.20 -0.63 0.83
CA ALA A 219 7.07 -1.62 0.24
C ALA A 219 6.68 -1.94 -1.22
N SER A 220 5.38 -2.02 -1.54
CA SER A 220 4.89 -2.30 -2.90
C SER A 220 5.32 -1.23 -3.91
N TYR A 221 5.11 0.04 -3.60
CA TYR A 221 5.51 1.13 -4.52
C TYR A 221 7.02 1.37 -4.54
N SER A 222 7.73 1.07 -3.45
CA SER A 222 9.19 1.05 -3.46
C SER A 222 9.71 -0.03 -4.40
N LEU A 223 9.14 -1.25 -4.35
CA LEU A 223 9.48 -2.34 -5.26
C LEU A 223 9.20 -1.97 -6.71
N LEU A 224 8.03 -1.40 -7.02
CA LEU A 224 7.70 -0.91 -8.36
C LEU A 224 8.72 0.10 -8.88
N THR A 225 9.13 1.04 -8.02
CA THR A 225 10.13 2.06 -8.37
C THR A 225 11.46 1.42 -8.72
N LEU A 226 11.93 0.45 -7.92
CA LEU A 226 13.15 -0.29 -8.17
C LEU A 226 13.07 -1.11 -9.47
N MET A 227 11.95 -1.77 -9.75
CA MET A 227 11.73 -2.54 -10.98
C MET A 227 11.79 -1.66 -12.23
N ILE A 228 11.14 -0.49 -12.21
CA ILE A 228 11.16 0.45 -13.34
C ILE A 228 12.55 1.08 -13.51
N ALA A 229 13.21 1.48 -12.41
CA ALA A 229 14.57 1.99 -12.45
C ALA A 229 15.53 0.98 -13.10
N GLN A 230 15.45 -0.29 -12.68
CA GLN A 230 16.27 -1.36 -13.23
C GLN A 230 15.99 -1.61 -14.72
N GLN A 231 14.73 -1.56 -15.16
CA GLN A 231 14.38 -1.73 -16.57
C GLN A 231 14.88 -0.56 -17.43
N ALA A 232 14.75 0.67 -16.94
CA ALA A 232 15.22 1.88 -17.61
C ALA A 232 16.74 2.13 -17.50
N GLY A 233 17.48 1.33 -16.72
CA GLY A 233 18.92 1.52 -16.49
C GLY A 233 19.24 2.73 -15.60
N LEU A 234 18.31 3.14 -14.75
CA LEU A 234 18.45 4.24 -13.79
C LEU A 234 18.81 3.72 -12.40
N GLN A 235 19.39 4.61 -11.59
CA GLN A 235 19.61 4.34 -10.17
C GLN A 235 18.32 4.59 -9.36
N PRO A 236 18.12 3.93 -8.22
CA PRO A 236 17.06 4.29 -7.28
C PRO A 236 17.21 5.71 -6.73
N GLY A 237 16.10 6.43 -6.65
CA GLY A 237 15.99 7.73 -5.97
C GLY A 237 15.20 7.61 -4.68
N GLU A 238 14.15 8.41 -4.54
CA GLU A 238 13.27 8.43 -3.35
C GLU A 238 11.89 7.85 -3.66
N PHE A 239 11.30 7.18 -2.68
CA PHE A 239 9.86 6.96 -2.62
C PHE A 239 9.21 7.98 -1.68
N VAL A 240 8.25 8.74 -2.21
CA VAL A 240 7.49 9.76 -1.49
C VAL A 240 6.05 9.30 -1.35
N TRP A 241 5.64 8.94 -0.15
CA TRP A 241 4.27 8.56 0.14
C TRP A 241 3.47 9.78 0.58
N THR A 242 2.33 10.07 -0.07
CA THR A 242 1.40 11.14 0.31
C THR A 242 0.02 10.56 0.63
N GLY A 243 -0.45 10.73 1.85
CA GLY A 243 -1.74 10.24 2.32
C GLY A 243 -2.80 11.34 2.43
N GLY A 244 -4.02 11.02 2.01
CA GLY A 244 -5.24 11.78 2.26
C GLY A 244 -5.71 11.56 3.69
N ASP A 245 -6.73 10.72 3.90
CA ASP A 245 -7.18 10.32 5.23
C ASP A 245 -6.25 9.25 5.82
N CYS A 246 -5.41 9.63 6.78
CA CYS A 246 -4.45 8.78 7.44
C CYS A 246 -4.98 8.39 8.82
N HIS A 247 -5.39 7.13 8.99
CA HIS A 247 -6.15 6.70 10.16
C HIS A 247 -5.60 5.43 10.81
N VAL A 248 -5.79 5.35 12.12
CA VAL A 248 -5.71 4.13 12.90
C VAL A 248 -7.13 3.74 13.30
N TYR A 249 -7.54 2.51 13.02
CA TYR A 249 -8.83 2.00 13.49
C TYR A 249 -8.84 1.78 15.00
N ASP A 250 -9.98 2.03 15.62
CA ASP A 250 -10.15 1.93 17.08
C ASP A 250 -9.83 0.52 17.61
N ASN A 251 -10.10 -0.52 16.81
CA ASN A 251 -9.80 -1.92 17.14
C ASN A 251 -8.33 -2.33 16.91
N HIS A 252 -7.48 -1.41 16.45
CA HIS A 252 -6.03 -1.63 16.24
C HIS A 252 -5.16 -0.87 17.25
N ILE A 253 -5.75 -0.13 18.19
CA ILE A 253 -5.00 0.76 19.08
C ILE A 253 -3.96 0.01 19.91
N ASP A 254 -4.34 -1.10 20.55
CA ASP A 254 -3.40 -1.86 21.38
C ASP A 254 -2.26 -2.46 20.55
N GLN A 255 -2.54 -2.91 19.33
CA GLN A 255 -1.54 -3.41 18.38
C GLN A 255 -0.59 -2.31 17.92
N VAL A 256 -1.10 -1.09 17.68
CA VAL A 256 -0.29 0.07 17.36
C VAL A 256 0.60 0.46 18.54
N LEU A 257 0.06 0.51 19.76
CA LEU A 257 0.85 0.82 20.95
C LEU A 257 1.95 -0.23 21.19
N GLU A 258 1.65 -1.52 20.99
CA GLU A 258 2.65 -2.59 21.00
C GLU A 258 3.73 -2.35 19.93
N GLN A 259 3.34 -2.07 18.68
CA GLN A 259 4.30 -1.79 17.61
C GLN A 259 5.22 -0.61 17.96
N LEU A 260 4.66 0.48 18.48
CA LEU A 260 5.40 1.71 18.82
C LEU A 260 6.37 1.53 20.00
N SER A 261 6.16 0.50 20.83
CA SER A 261 7.04 0.16 21.96
C SER A 261 8.29 -0.62 21.58
N ARG A 262 8.39 -1.07 20.31
CA ARG A 262 9.50 -1.88 19.82
C ARG A 262 10.61 -1.00 19.28
N ASP A 263 11.85 -1.29 19.66
CA ASP A 263 13.01 -0.67 19.05
C ASP A 263 13.12 -1.06 17.57
N PRO A 264 13.38 -0.12 16.65
CA PRO A 264 13.56 -0.47 15.24
C PRO A 264 14.85 -1.26 15.01
N TYR A 265 14.85 -2.08 13.97
CA TYR A 265 16.08 -2.56 13.34
C TYR A 265 16.35 -1.77 12.04
N PRO A 266 17.61 -1.70 11.57
CA PRO A 266 17.91 -1.12 10.26
C PRO A 266 17.06 -1.76 9.16
N TYR A 267 16.63 -0.94 8.20
CA TYR A 267 15.90 -1.44 7.04
C TYR A 267 16.75 -2.45 6.24
N PRO A 268 16.12 -3.47 5.63
CA PRO A 268 16.83 -4.44 4.81
C PRO A 268 17.27 -3.84 3.47
N GLN A 269 18.07 -4.62 2.75
CA GLN A 269 18.30 -4.41 1.32
C GLN A 269 17.39 -5.33 0.50
N ILE A 270 17.22 -5.03 -0.79
CA ILE A 270 16.59 -5.94 -1.74
C ILE A 270 17.51 -6.14 -2.94
N ARG A 271 17.67 -7.39 -3.37
CA ARG A 271 18.25 -7.73 -4.67
C ARG A 271 17.15 -8.13 -5.63
N ILE A 272 17.24 -7.60 -6.84
CA ILE A 272 16.26 -7.85 -7.91
C ILE A 272 17.03 -8.43 -9.10
N ASN A 273 16.71 -9.65 -9.50
CA ASN A 273 17.21 -10.24 -10.74
C ASN A 273 16.46 -9.60 -11.92
N LYS A 274 17.20 -9.02 -12.88
CA LYS A 274 16.58 -8.31 -13.99
C LYS A 274 15.90 -9.28 -14.96
N ALA A 275 14.57 -9.23 -15.02
CA ALA A 275 13.78 -9.94 -16.02
C ALA A 275 13.91 -9.30 -17.42
N ALA A 276 13.48 -10.03 -18.46
CA ALA A 276 13.56 -9.60 -19.85
C ALA A 276 12.74 -8.32 -20.14
N SER A 277 11.61 -8.15 -19.44
CA SER A 277 10.78 -6.94 -19.47
C SER A 277 10.18 -6.66 -18.09
N LEU A 278 9.54 -5.50 -17.93
CA LEU A 278 8.79 -5.15 -16.72
C LEU A 278 7.66 -6.13 -16.40
N PHE A 279 7.16 -6.87 -17.39
CA PHE A 279 6.01 -7.77 -17.25
C PHE A 279 6.41 -9.24 -17.06
N ASP A 280 7.70 -9.54 -17.18
CA ASP A 280 8.27 -10.89 -17.07
C ASP A 280 8.87 -11.19 -15.69
N TYR A 281 8.87 -10.23 -14.77
CA TYR A 281 9.31 -10.48 -13.39
C TYR A 281 8.45 -11.56 -12.72
N ASP A 282 9.11 -12.42 -11.96
CA ASP A 282 8.51 -13.42 -11.09
C ASP A 282 8.89 -13.14 -9.62
N TYR A 283 8.15 -13.73 -8.68
CA TYR A 283 8.49 -13.62 -7.26
C TYR A 283 9.92 -14.09 -6.94
N SER A 284 10.40 -15.11 -7.65
CA SER A 284 11.76 -15.64 -7.49
C SER A 284 12.87 -14.66 -7.89
N ASP A 285 12.54 -13.56 -8.57
CA ASP A 285 13.50 -12.50 -8.88
C ASP A 285 13.80 -11.58 -7.69
N PHE A 286 13.05 -11.68 -6.59
CA PHE A 286 13.17 -10.79 -5.44
C PHE A 286 13.77 -11.50 -4.22
N GLU A 287 14.90 -10.99 -3.74
CA GLU A 287 15.56 -11.44 -2.51
C GLU A 287 15.64 -10.30 -1.50
N ILE A 288 14.98 -10.43 -0.35
CA ILE A 288 15.19 -9.52 0.78
C ILE A 288 16.45 -9.95 1.55
N VAL A 289 17.39 -9.03 1.72
CA VAL A 289 18.69 -9.27 2.34
C VAL A 289 18.76 -8.59 3.71
N ASP A 290 19.26 -9.32 4.71
CA ASP A 290 19.48 -8.84 6.09
C ASP A 290 18.23 -8.32 6.82
N TYR A 291 17.04 -8.84 6.48
CA TYR A 291 15.79 -8.43 7.13
C TYR A 291 15.65 -8.99 8.53
N ARG A 292 15.96 -8.14 9.51
CA ARG A 292 15.68 -8.35 10.93
C ARG A 292 14.41 -7.59 11.28
N HIS A 293 13.43 -8.29 11.85
CA HIS A 293 12.16 -7.70 12.23
C HIS A 293 11.63 -8.32 13.51
N HIS A 294 10.74 -7.59 14.18
CA HIS A 294 9.99 -8.10 15.31
C HIS A 294 8.88 -9.08 14.88
N PRO A 295 8.42 -9.96 15.78
CA PRO A 295 7.33 -10.89 15.50
C PRO A 295 6.06 -10.21 14.96
N THR A 296 5.26 -10.97 14.21
CA THR A 296 3.99 -10.49 13.67
C THR A 296 3.03 -10.06 14.78
N ILE A 297 2.39 -8.89 14.59
CA ILE A 297 1.26 -8.45 15.42
C ILE A 297 -0.01 -8.74 14.62
N LYS A 298 -0.91 -9.56 15.17
CA LYS A 298 -2.17 -9.92 14.50
C LYS A 298 -3.22 -8.85 14.75
N ALA A 299 -3.91 -8.43 13.69
CA ALA A 299 -5.09 -7.57 13.78
C ALA A 299 -6.15 -8.00 12.77
N PRO A 300 -7.45 -7.85 13.10
CA PRO A 300 -8.53 -8.12 12.17
C PRO A 300 -8.64 -7.00 11.11
N VAL A 301 -9.04 -7.36 9.89
CA VAL A 301 -9.39 -6.37 8.85
C VAL A 301 -10.74 -5.73 9.20
N ALA A 302 -10.85 -4.41 9.05
CA ALA A 302 -12.12 -3.70 9.14
C ALA A 302 -12.85 -3.78 7.78
N VAL A 303 -13.95 -4.53 7.72
CA VAL A 303 -14.77 -4.75 6.50
C VAL A 303 -15.99 -3.85 6.51
#